data_AF-A0A2D5KA90-F1
#
_entry.id   AF-A0A2D5KA90-F1
#
_cell.length_a   1.000
_cell.length_b   1.000
_cell.length_c   1.000
_cell.angle_alpha   90.00
_cell.angle_beta   90.00
_cell.angle_gamma   90.00
#
_symmetry.space_group_name_H-M   'P 1'
#
loop_
_entity.id
_entity.type
_entity.pdbx_description
1 polymer ?
#
loop_
_entity_poly.entity_id
_entity_poly.type
_entity_poly.pdbx_seq_one_letter_code
_entity_poly.pdbx_strand_id
1 'polypeptide(L)'
;MNRKEEIEKNLNLDIMSKVILILSALVIGFSFFSPWLLTLPANWDLDFSNSGQVGDTIGGIMNPFIALSGVLLTFLAFFIQFKANRVQYSQFRLELDEQKLQAEKDKIESQFYEMLRLHKENVNEIRIVLTKTRYDSTGPVYSEQLISGRFLFDLLKSEFEICYFIAKEHFPEASQKELVNEAYGVFFLGLNQELVSKHEYFKVLQKIQKAHSDNEFHGVTAVIHHYSKVRNKYYLEYDLFKGHSSQLAHYYRHLFQTVKFIVNQSDRLLTYEDKRGYLRILRSQLSNQEQAMLFYNWLSKFGHQWENEINHFFTDYRMIHNLYDAMLVPEIKLNERKEFKRDFLTEKGRSQDPLFEYEDWN
;
A
#
# COMPACT_ATOMS: atom_id res chain seq x y z
N MET A 1 16.15 26.03 10.01
CA MET A 1 16.88 25.92 11.29
C MET A 1 16.43 24.62 11.92
N ASN A 2 17.33 23.66 12.06
CA ASN A 2 16.97 22.32 12.50
C ASN A 2 16.53 22.42 13.97
N ARG A 3 15.34 21.96 14.35
CA ARG A 3 14.83 22.11 15.74
C ARG A 3 15.79 21.54 16.79
N LYS A 4 16.66 20.61 16.38
CA LYS A 4 17.81 20.12 17.17
C LYS A 4 18.82 21.22 17.54
N GLU A 5 19.14 22.14 16.62
CA GLU A 5 20.06 23.27 16.87
C GLU A 5 19.46 24.26 17.89
N GLU A 6 18.14 24.44 17.88
CA GLU A 6 17.42 25.28 18.84
C GLU A 6 17.41 24.68 20.26
N ILE A 7 17.43 23.34 20.35
CA ILE A 7 17.54 22.58 21.59
C ILE A 7 18.97 22.65 22.15
N GLU A 8 20.00 22.47 21.30
CA GLU A 8 21.41 22.60 21.70
C GLU A 8 21.74 23.99 22.23
N LYS A 9 21.23 25.04 21.58
CA LYS A 9 21.41 26.43 22.04
C LYS A 9 20.80 26.67 23.43
N ASN A 10 19.79 25.91 23.81
CA ASN A 10 19.10 26.03 25.11
C ASN A 10 19.82 25.33 26.28
N LEU A 11 20.81 24.46 26.01
CA LEU A 11 21.62 23.78 27.03
C LEU A 11 22.68 24.69 27.67
N ASN A 12 23.08 25.78 26.99
CA ASN A 12 24.00 26.75 27.55
C ASN A 12 23.35 27.59 28.67
N LEU A 13 24.12 27.87 29.72
CA LEU A 13 23.72 28.76 30.82
C LEU A 13 23.37 30.13 30.24
N ASP A 14 22.10 30.50 30.41
CA ASP A 14 21.59 31.79 29.95
C ASP A 14 22.21 32.94 30.76
N ILE A 15 22.22 34.15 30.20
CA ILE A 15 22.79 35.35 30.82
C ILE A 15 22.20 35.55 32.23
N MET A 16 20.89 35.34 32.38
CA MET A 16 20.21 35.42 33.67
C MET A 16 20.75 34.41 34.69
N SER A 17 21.00 33.17 34.29
CA SER A 17 21.57 32.14 35.17
C SER A 17 22.98 32.51 35.64
N LYS A 18 23.81 33.07 34.74
CA LYS A 18 25.14 33.58 35.09
C LYS A 18 25.08 34.76 36.05
N VAL A 19 24.14 35.69 35.83
CA VAL A 19 23.94 36.85 36.71
C VAL A 19 23.53 36.42 38.12
N ILE A 20 22.58 35.49 38.26
CA ILE A 20 22.15 34.99 39.58
C ILE A 20 23.29 34.26 40.29
N LEU A 21 24.11 33.49 39.56
CA LEU A 21 25.28 32.81 40.10
C LEU A 21 26.32 33.81 40.63
N ILE A 22 26.65 34.84 39.85
CA ILE A 22 27.59 35.90 40.24
C ILE A 22 27.05 36.69 41.44
N LEU A 23 25.76 37.05 41.42
CA LEU A 23 25.11 37.75 42.53
C LEU A 23 25.19 36.91 43.82
N SER A 24 24.90 35.61 43.74
CA SER A 24 24.98 34.70 44.88
C SER A 24 26.40 34.63 45.44
N ALA A 25 27.41 34.53 44.56
CA ALA A 25 28.82 34.52 44.97
C ALA A 25 29.25 35.84 45.62
N LEU A 26 28.78 36.98 45.12
CA LEU A 26 29.03 38.29 45.72
C LEU A 26 28.38 38.43 47.10
N VAL A 27 27.15 37.93 47.28
CA VAL A 27 26.44 37.93 48.57
C VAL A 27 27.16 37.04 49.59
N ILE A 28 27.66 35.86 49.18
CA ILE A 28 28.50 35.01 50.03
C ILE A 28 29.79 35.73 50.41
N GLY A 29 30.49 36.33 49.44
CA GLY A 29 31.72 37.10 49.70
C GLY A 29 31.48 38.26 50.66
N PHE A 30 30.37 38.97 50.50
CA PHE A 30 29.95 40.04 51.40
C PHE A 30 29.64 39.54 52.82
N SER A 31 29.07 38.34 52.97
CA SER A 31 28.82 37.73 54.28
C SER A 31 30.11 37.64 55.12
N PHE A 32 31.25 37.31 54.52
CA PHE A 32 32.53 37.27 55.25
C PHE A 32 33.09 38.67 55.57
N PHE A 33 32.69 39.68 54.81
CA PHE A 33 33.11 41.07 55.00
C PHE A 33 32.19 41.85 55.96
N SER A 34 30.93 41.43 56.08
CA SER A 34 29.90 42.15 56.83
C SER A 34 30.17 42.30 58.33
N PRO A 35 30.76 41.34 59.06
CA PRO A 35 31.09 41.54 60.47
C PRO A 35 32.08 42.69 60.64
N TRP A 36 33.17 42.70 59.88
CA TRP A 36 34.18 43.77 59.95
C TRP A 36 33.58 45.16 59.68
N LEU A 37 32.70 45.27 58.67
CA LEU A 37 32.07 46.54 58.29
C LEU A 37 31.01 47.01 59.30
N LEU A 38 30.18 46.11 59.80
CA LEU A 38 29.03 46.44 60.65
C LEU A 38 29.38 46.47 62.15
N THR A 39 30.54 45.97 62.55
CA THR A 39 31.10 46.15 63.91
C THR A 39 32.09 47.31 64.00
N LEU A 40 32.26 48.12 62.95
CA LEU A 40 32.97 49.39 63.07
C LEU A 40 32.28 50.24 64.16
N PRO A 41 33.03 50.99 64.98
CA PRO A 41 32.46 51.73 66.08
C PRO A 41 31.51 52.80 65.54
N ALA A 42 30.21 52.51 65.56
CA ALA A 42 29.20 53.54 65.73
C ALA A 42 29.40 54.11 67.13
N ASN A 43 29.16 55.41 67.31
CA ASN A 43 29.35 56.16 68.57
C ASN A 43 28.42 55.72 69.72
N TRP A 44 28.16 54.42 69.88
CA TRP A 44 27.41 53.82 70.98
C TRP A 44 28.20 52.67 71.59
N ASP A 45 28.53 52.89 72.85
CA ASP A 45 29.34 52.10 73.77
C ASP A 45 28.81 50.66 73.91
N LEU A 46 29.33 49.73 73.11
CA LEU A 46 29.01 48.31 73.20
C LEU A 46 30.29 47.53 73.55
N ASP A 47 30.37 47.07 74.80
CA ASP A 47 31.46 46.25 75.34
C ASP A 47 31.22 44.76 75.02
N PHE A 48 32.16 44.13 74.30
CA PHE A 48 32.09 42.75 73.82
C PHE A 48 33.13 41.84 74.50
N SER A 49 33.43 42.05 75.78
CA SER A 49 34.45 41.31 76.54
C SER A 49 34.16 39.81 76.78
N ASN A 50 32.95 39.30 76.47
CA ASN A 50 32.61 37.87 76.56
C ASN A 50 32.57 37.19 75.17
N SER A 51 33.39 36.15 74.98
CA SER A 51 33.57 35.45 73.69
C SER A 51 32.29 34.83 73.09
N GLY A 52 31.28 34.52 73.91
CA GLY A 52 29.97 34.05 73.43
C GLY A 52 29.19 35.11 72.66
N GLN A 53 29.20 36.37 73.10
CA GLN A 53 28.45 37.47 72.47
C GLN A 53 29.06 37.92 71.15
N VAL A 54 30.38 37.78 70.99
CA VAL A 54 31.07 38.00 69.71
C VAL A 54 30.64 36.93 68.69
N GLY A 55 30.55 35.67 69.09
CA GLY A 55 30.04 34.59 68.24
C GLY A 55 28.60 34.81 67.79
N ASP A 56 27.73 35.25 68.70
CA ASP A 56 26.33 35.55 68.40
C ASP A 56 26.16 36.75 67.45
N THR A 57 27.00 37.78 67.59
CA THR A 57 26.99 38.96 66.73
C THR A 57 27.50 38.63 65.32
N ILE A 58 28.61 37.88 65.21
CA ILE A 58 29.14 37.42 63.93
C ILE A 58 28.12 36.49 63.23
N GLY A 59 27.58 35.52 63.95
CA GLY A 59 26.57 34.61 63.41
C GLY A 59 25.28 35.33 62.99
N GLY A 60 24.79 36.27 63.80
CA GLY A 60 23.60 37.06 63.52
C GLY A 60 23.74 37.97 62.30
N ILE A 61 24.94 38.48 62.03
CA ILE A 61 25.23 39.33 60.87
C ILE A 61 25.52 38.49 59.61
N MET A 62 26.25 37.38 59.73
CA MET A 62 26.64 36.55 58.58
C MET A 62 25.49 35.69 58.03
N ASN A 63 24.73 35.04 58.92
CA ASN A 63 23.72 34.05 58.55
C ASN A 63 22.65 34.56 57.58
N PRO A 64 22.11 35.79 57.70
CA PRO A 64 21.14 36.32 56.74
C PRO A 64 21.66 36.38 55.30
N PHE A 65 22.93 36.74 55.09
CA PHE A 65 23.55 36.78 53.75
C PHE A 65 23.80 35.38 53.20
N ILE A 66 24.26 34.44 54.04
CA ILE A 66 24.42 33.03 53.65
C ILE A 66 23.06 32.44 53.26
N ALA A 67 22.03 32.70 54.06
CA ALA A 67 20.66 32.25 53.79
C ALA A 67 20.12 32.85 52.48
N LEU A 68 20.33 34.16 52.24
CA LEU A 68 19.94 34.82 51.01
C LEU A 68 20.61 34.19 49.79
N SER A 69 21.92 33.91 49.87
CA SER A 69 22.60 33.19 48.80
C SER A 69 22.08 31.76 48.61
N GLY A 70 21.75 31.07 49.70
CA GLY A 70 21.13 29.74 49.65
C GLY A 70 19.81 29.78 48.89
N VAL A 71 18.96 30.78 49.13
CA VAL A 71 17.70 30.98 48.40
C VAL A 71 17.95 31.26 46.93
N LEU A 72 18.92 32.13 46.59
CA LEU A 72 19.25 32.45 45.20
C LEU A 72 19.78 31.24 44.43
N LEU A 73 20.68 30.44 45.02
CA LEU A 73 21.20 29.22 44.42
C LEU A 73 20.10 28.15 44.27
N THR A 74 19.23 28.02 45.27
CA THR A 74 18.09 27.10 45.22
C THR A 74 17.10 27.51 44.13
N PHE A 75 16.80 28.80 44.01
CA PHE A 75 15.98 29.34 42.93
C PHE A 75 16.62 29.07 41.56
N LEU A 76 17.94 29.30 41.43
CA LEU A 76 18.67 29.01 40.20
C LEU A 76 18.59 27.52 39.81
N ALA A 77 18.75 26.62 40.79
CA ALA A 77 18.61 25.19 40.56
C ALA A 77 17.21 24.82 40.05
N PHE A 78 16.16 25.34 40.70
CA PHE A 78 14.78 25.14 40.25
C PHE A 78 14.51 25.75 38.87
N PHE A 79 15.09 26.92 38.57
CA PHE A 79 14.93 27.56 37.27
C PHE A 79 15.57 26.74 36.14
N ILE A 80 16.77 26.21 36.36
CA ILE A 80 17.44 25.32 35.40
C ILE A 80 16.62 24.04 35.21
N GLN A 81 16.12 23.43 36.29
CA GLN A 81 15.24 22.25 36.22
C GLN A 81 13.95 22.53 35.44
N PHE A 82 13.30 23.69 35.67
CA PHE A 82 12.10 24.09 34.94
C PHE A 82 12.38 24.21 33.43
N LYS A 83 13.51 24.83 33.06
CA LYS A 83 13.93 24.94 31.65
C LYS A 83 14.19 23.55 31.04
N ALA A 84 14.90 22.68 31.74
CA ALA A 84 15.16 21.31 31.31
C ALA A 84 13.86 20.52 31.08
N ASN A 85 12.90 20.61 32.02
CA ASN A 85 11.59 19.97 31.91
C ASN A 85 10.79 20.45 30.69
N ARG A 86 10.86 21.76 30.36
CA ARG A 86 10.21 22.30 29.16
C ARG A 86 10.78 21.71 27.88
N VAL A 87 12.10 21.61 27.78
CA VAL A 87 12.79 21.01 26.63
C VAL A 87 12.45 19.52 26.55
N GLN A 88 12.54 18.79 27.66
CA GLN A 88 12.18 17.38 27.73
C GLN A 88 10.73 17.12 27.29
N TYR A 89 9.78 17.95 27.73
CA TYR A 89 8.39 17.86 27.30
C TYR A 89 8.23 18.04 25.78
N SER A 90 8.98 18.98 25.19
CA SER A 90 8.95 19.21 23.74
C SER A 90 9.54 18.04 22.96
N GLN A 91 10.64 17.43 23.45
CA GLN A 91 11.24 16.24 22.84
C GLN A 91 10.30 15.04 22.93
N PHE A 92 9.70 14.81 24.11
CA PHE A 92 8.73 13.74 24.32
C PHE A 92 7.53 13.86 23.38
N ARG A 93 7.03 15.08 23.13
CA ARG A 93 5.95 15.29 22.16
C ARG A 93 6.34 14.97 20.73
N LEU A 94 7.54 15.37 20.31
CA LEU A 94 8.04 15.06 18.96
C LEU A 94 8.20 13.55 18.77
N GLU A 95 8.79 12.88 19.75
CA GLU A 95 8.96 11.43 19.73
C GLU A 95 7.60 10.71 19.69
N LEU A 96 6.62 11.17 20.48
CA LEU A 96 5.27 10.61 20.47
C LEU A 96 4.58 10.78 19.10
N ASP A 97 4.76 11.93 18.45
CA ASP A 97 4.19 12.18 17.12
C ASP A 97 4.87 11.34 16.03
N GLU A 98 6.19 11.14 16.10
CA GLU A 98 6.94 10.23 15.22
C GLU A 98 6.53 8.77 15.44
N GLN A 99 6.40 8.33 16.69
CA GLN A 99 5.93 6.98 17.04
C GLN A 99 4.50 6.72 16.52
N LYS A 100 3.59 7.69 16.67
CA LYS A 100 2.23 7.58 16.11
C LYS A 100 2.25 7.43 14.59
N LEU A 101 3.06 8.24 13.91
CA LEU A 101 3.21 8.16 12.46
C LEU A 101 3.75 6.78 12.04
N GLN A 102 4.75 6.27 12.75
CA GLN A 102 5.31 4.95 12.48
C GLN A 102 4.28 3.84 12.72
N ALA A 103 3.54 3.89 13.83
CA ALA A 103 2.49 2.92 14.13
C ALA A 103 1.38 2.90 13.07
N GLU A 104 1.03 4.05 12.49
CA GLU A 104 0.09 4.13 11.37
C GLU A 104 0.66 3.46 10.11
N LYS A 105 1.95 3.65 9.80
CA LYS A 105 2.61 2.97 8.67
C LYS A 105 2.66 1.46 8.88
N ASP A 106 3.06 1.00 10.06
CA ASP A 106 3.14 -0.43 10.39
C ASP A 106 1.76 -1.10 10.29
N LYS A 107 0.69 -0.39 10.69
CA LYS A 107 -0.69 -0.85 10.54
C LYS A 107 -1.09 -0.98 9.07
N ILE A 108 -0.73 -0.01 8.23
CA ILE A 108 -0.99 -0.06 6.78
C ILE A 108 -0.27 -1.26 6.16
N GLU A 109 1.01 -1.46 6.51
CA GLU A 109 1.82 -2.56 6.03
C GLU A 109 1.24 -3.92 6.43
N SER A 110 0.85 -4.07 7.70
CA SER A 110 0.21 -5.28 8.21
C SER A 110 -1.10 -5.59 7.48
N GLN A 111 -1.95 -4.56 7.28
CA GLN A 111 -3.20 -4.71 6.53
C GLN A 111 -2.96 -5.06 5.06
N PHE A 112 -1.93 -4.48 4.44
CA PHE A 112 -1.54 -4.81 3.07
C PHE A 112 -1.13 -6.28 2.93
N TYR A 113 -0.25 -6.79 3.80
CA TYR A 113 0.19 -8.18 3.73
C TYR A 113 -0.94 -9.16 4.03
N GLU A 114 -1.89 -8.80 4.89
CA GLU A 114 -3.07 -9.61 5.12
C GLU A 114 -3.97 -9.66 3.86
N MET A 115 -4.18 -8.54 3.20
CA MET A 115 -4.91 -8.53 1.92
C MET A 115 -4.16 -9.31 0.82
N LEU A 116 -2.83 -9.26 0.79
CA LEU A 116 -2.01 -10.04 -0.12
C LEU A 116 -2.16 -11.55 0.13
N ARG A 117 -2.22 -11.96 1.40
CA ARG A 117 -2.48 -13.33 1.83
C ARG A 117 -3.87 -13.78 1.38
N LEU A 118 -4.90 -13.00 1.67
CA LEU A 118 -6.27 -13.27 1.23
C LEU A 118 -6.39 -13.34 -0.30
N HIS A 119 -5.65 -12.51 -1.04
CA HIS A 119 -5.62 -12.59 -2.50
C HIS A 119 -5.05 -13.94 -2.99
N LYS A 120 -3.97 -14.44 -2.37
CA LYS A 120 -3.43 -15.78 -2.67
C LYS A 120 -4.44 -16.89 -2.35
N GLU A 121 -5.17 -16.75 -1.25
CA GLU A 121 -6.24 -17.70 -0.90
C GLU A 121 -7.34 -17.69 -1.96
N ASN A 122 -7.82 -16.51 -2.38
CA ASN A 122 -8.79 -16.39 -3.47
C ASN A 122 -8.30 -17.08 -4.75
N VAL A 123 -7.02 -16.92 -5.12
CA VAL A 123 -6.43 -17.61 -6.30
C VAL A 123 -6.48 -19.13 -6.15
N ASN A 124 -6.20 -19.65 -4.95
CA ASN A 124 -6.20 -21.08 -4.65
C ASN A 124 -7.61 -21.67 -4.51
N GLU A 125 -8.60 -20.83 -4.19
CA GLU A 125 -10.02 -21.21 -4.12
C GLU A 125 -10.67 -21.33 -5.49
N ILE A 126 -10.16 -20.63 -6.51
CA ILE A 126 -10.64 -20.81 -7.88
C ILE A 126 -10.34 -22.25 -8.33
N ARG A 127 -11.40 -22.95 -8.72
CA ARG A 127 -11.40 -24.38 -9.03
C ARG A 127 -12.21 -24.66 -10.28
N ILE A 128 -11.69 -25.55 -11.12
CA ILE A 128 -12.38 -26.17 -12.24
C ILE A 128 -12.16 -27.68 -12.15
N VAL A 129 -13.20 -28.45 -12.44
CA VAL A 129 -13.12 -29.91 -12.53
C VAL A 129 -12.85 -30.26 -13.99
N LEU A 130 -11.70 -30.88 -14.25
CA LEU A 130 -11.36 -31.42 -15.57
C LEU A 130 -11.77 -32.89 -15.67
N THR A 131 -12.28 -33.29 -16.82
CA THR A 131 -12.54 -34.69 -17.17
C THR A 131 -11.37 -35.23 -17.99
N LYS A 132 -10.54 -36.09 -17.39
CA LYS A 132 -9.42 -36.72 -18.09
C LYS A 132 -9.78 -38.12 -18.56
N THR A 133 -9.39 -38.46 -19.78
CA THR A 133 -9.42 -39.86 -20.25
C THR A 133 -8.14 -40.58 -19.86
N ARG A 134 -8.26 -41.79 -19.32
CA ARG A 134 -7.19 -42.78 -19.25
C ARG A 134 -7.59 -43.97 -20.10
N TYR A 135 -6.66 -44.53 -20.85
CA TYR A 135 -6.90 -45.75 -21.60
C TYR A 135 -6.45 -46.94 -20.76
N ASP A 136 -7.37 -47.81 -20.39
CA ASP A 136 -7.08 -49.11 -19.80
C ASP A 136 -7.29 -50.21 -20.85
N SER A 137 -6.84 -51.41 -20.52
CA SER A 137 -7.04 -52.67 -21.25
C SER A 137 -8.50 -52.98 -21.60
N THR A 138 -9.47 -52.32 -20.94
CA THR A 138 -10.92 -52.48 -21.16
C THR A 138 -11.57 -51.32 -21.93
N GLY A 139 -10.83 -50.25 -22.24
CA GLY A 139 -11.35 -49.07 -22.94
C GLY A 139 -10.99 -47.73 -22.26
N PRO A 140 -11.57 -46.60 -22.72
CA PRO A 140 -11.39 -45.30 -22.08
C PRO A 140 -12.11 -45.26 -20.72
N VAL A 141 -11.39 -44.84 -19.68
CA VAL A 141 -11.86 -44.59 -18.32
C VAL A 141 -11.73 -43.10 -18.03
N TYR A 142 -12.84 -42.47 -17.70
CA TYR A 142 -12.87 -41.05 -17.36
C TYR A 142 -12.64 -40.84 -15.87
N SER A 143 -11.76 -39.89 -15.52
CA SER A 143 -11.51 -39.50 -14.14
C SER A 143 -11.59 -37.99 -14.01
N GLU A 144 -12.33 -37.52 -13.00
CA GLU A 144 -12.37 -36.12 -12.65
C GLU A 144 -11.10 -35.70 -11.89
N GLN A 145 -10.53 -34.57 -12.28
CA GLN A 145 -9.40 -33.95 -11.58
C GLN A 145 -9.74 -32.50 -11.26
N LEU A 146 -9.73 -32.17 -9.97
CA LEU A 146 -9.81 -30.78 -9.52
C LEU A 146 -8.49 -30.07 -9.81
N ILE A 147 -8.56 -28.95 -10.55
CA ILE A 147 -7.43 -28.04 -10.78
C ILE A 147 -7.73 -26.72 -10.11
N SER A 148 -6.71 -26.10 -9.51
CA SER A 148 -6.81 -24.79 -8.88
C SER A 148 -5.52 -23.98 -9.06
N GLY A 149 -5.57 -22.70 -8.69
CA GLY A 149 -4.43 -21.80 -8.71
C GLY A 149 -4.15 -21.19 -10.07
N ARG A 150 -2.89 -20.76 -10.29
CA ARG A 150 -2.53 -19.86 -11.41
C ARG A 150 -2.69 -20.49 -12.80
N PHE A 151 -2.38 -21.78 -12.95
CA PHE A 151 -2.50 -22.48 -14.24
C PHE A 151 -3.93 -22.48 -14.80
N LEU A 152 -4.93 -22.36 -13.93
CA LEU A 152 -6.32 -22.29 -14.32
C LEU A 152 -6.62 -21.05 -15.18
N PHE A 153 -5.85 -19.97 -15.04
CA PHE A 153 -6.04 -18.77 -15.86
C PHE A 153 -5.67 -18.99 -17.34
N ASP A 154 -4.83 -19.96 -17.68
CA ASP A 154 -4.61 -20.36 -19.08
C ASP A 154 -5.88 -20.96 -19.70
N LEU A 155 -6.60 -21.78 -18.93
CA LEU A 155 -7.86 -22.40 -19.35
C LEU A 155 -8.97 -21.36 -19.49
N LEU A 156 -9.13 -20.50 -18.47
CA LEU A 156 -10.11 -19.40 -18.50
C LEU A 156 -9.88 -18.44 -19.67
N LYS A 157 -8.62 -18.11 -19.94
CA LYS A 157 -8.24 -17.28 -21.08
C LYS A 157 -8.60 -17.95 -22.40
N SER A 158 -8.29 -19.24 -22.54
CA SER A 158 -8.64 -20.01 -23.74
C SER A 158 -10.15 -20.05 -23.98
N GLU A 159 -10.95 -20.23 -22.93
CA GLU A 159 -12.41 -20.17 -23.00
C GLU A 159 -12.92 -18.78 -23.41
N PHE A 160 -12.38 -17.72 -22.82
CA PHE A 160 -12.68 -16.35 -23.22
C PHE A 160 -12.34 -16.11 -24.71
N GLU A 161 -11.21 -16.59 -25.19
CA GLU A 161 -10.79 -16.45 -26.59
C GLU A 161 -11.76 -17.15 -27.55
N ILE A 162 -12.26 -18.33 -27.18
CA ILE A 162 -13.29 -19.03 -27.96
C ILE A 162 -14.54 -18.14 -28.10
N CYS A 163 -15.02 -17.57 -26.99
CA CYS A 163 -16.14 -16.61 -27.01
C CYS A 163 -15.82 -15.42 -27.93
N TYR A 164 -14.61 -14.85 -27.83
CA TYR A 164 -14.20 -13.70 -28.62
C TYR A 164 -14.17 -13.97 -30.12
N PHE A 165 -13.54 -15.06 -30.56
CA PHE A 165 -13.45 -15.36 -31.99
C PHE A 165 -14.81 -15.72 -32.60
N ILE A 166 -15.69 -16.38 -31.85
CA ILE A 166 -17.06 -16.65 -32.30
C ILE A 166 -17.88 -15.35 -32.33
N ALA A 167 -17.68 -14.43 -31.36
CA ALA A 167 -18.31 -13.12 -31.37
C ALA A 167 -17.88 -12.33 -32.61
N LYS A 168 -16.58 -12.34 -32.93
CA LYS A 168 -16.04 -11.67 -34.12
C LYS A 168 -16.66 -12.20 -35.42
N GLU A 169 -16.91 -13.50 -35.51
CA GLU A 169 -17.60 -14.09 -36.68
C GLU A 169 -19.03 -13.57 -36.84
N HIS A 170 -19.74 -13.33 -35.74
CA HIS A 170 -21.17 -13.01 -35.75
C HIS A 170 -21.48 -11.52 -35.59
N PHE A 171 -20.50 -10.70 -35.21
CA PHE A 171 -20.60 -9.25 -35.06
C PHE A 171 -19.48 -8.54 -35.83
N PRO A 172 -19.43 -8.63 -37.18
CA PRO A 172 -18.31 -8.12 -37.97
C PRO A 172 -18.13 -6.60 -37.89
N GLU A 173 -19.22 -5.85 -37.68
CA GLU A 173 -19.22 -4.39 -37.58
C GLU A 173 -18.99 -3.88 -36.15
N ALA A 174 -18.92 -4.77 -35.15
CA ALA A 174 -18.75 -4.36 -33.76
C ALA A 174 -17.30 -3.90 -33.51
N SER A 175 -17.17 -2.84 -32.73
CA SER A 175 -15.86 -2.39 -32.25
C SER A 175 -15.20 -3.45 -31.37
N GLN A 176 -13.88 -3.39 -31.24
CA GLN A 176 -13.13 -4.31 -30.36
C GLN A 176 -13.67 -4.34 -28.92
N LYS A 177 -14.10 -3.19 -28.40
CA LYS A 177 -14.64 -3.07 -27.04
C LYS A 177 -16.00 -3.76 -26.91
N GLU A 178 -16.84 -3.66 -27.92
CA GLU A 178 -18.13 -4.36 -27.98
C GLU A 178 -17.94 -5.87 -28.08
N LEU A 179 -17.02 -6.33 -28.95
CA LEU A 179 -16.68 -7.75 -29.07
C LEU A 179 -16.18 -8.34 -27.75
N VAL A 180 -15.24 -7.65 -27.09
CA VAL A 180 -14.75 -8.06 -25.76
C VAL A 180 -15.87 -8.04 -24.73
N ASN A 181 -16.78 -7.06 -24.78
CA ASN A 181 -17.90 -7.00 -23.85
C ASN A 181 -18.87 -8.18 -24.00
N GLU A 182 -19.25 -8.54 -25.24
CA GLU A 182 -20.14 -9.70 -25.48
C GLU A 182 -19.46 -11.03 -25.13
N ALA A 183 -18.19 -11.20 -25.52
CA ALA A 183 -17.42 -12.39 -25.20
C ALA A 183 -17.21 -12.56 -23.69
N TYR A 184 -16.76 -11.49 -23.03
CA TYR A 184 -16.52 -11.50 -21.58
C TYR A 184 -17.84 -11.64 -20.81
N GLY A 185 -18.95 -11.09 -21.32
CA GLY A 185 -20.28 -11.26 -20.74
C GLY A 185 -20.68 -12.72 -20.64
N VAL A 186 -20.54 -13.49 -21.73
CA VAL A 186 -20.83 -14.94 -21.71
C VAL A 186 -19.82 -15.69 -20.84
N PHE A 187 -18.53 -15.41 -20.96
CA PHE A 187 -17.50 -16.03 -20.13
C PHE A 187 -17.74 -15.82 -18.62
N PHE A 188 -18.14 -14.61 -18.23
CA PHE A 188 -18.27 -14.24 -16.83
C PHE A 188 -19.62 -14.64 -16.23
N LEU A 189 -20.73 -14.39 -16.94
CA LEU A 189 -22.09 -14.64 -16.43
C LEU A 189 -22.66 -16.00 -16.85
N GLY A 190 -22.12 -16.61 -17.90
CA GLY A 190 -22.62 -17.84 -18.49
C GLY A 190 -23.73 -17.62 -19.51
N LEU A 191 -24.07 -18.67 -20.24
CA LEU A 191 -25.22 -18.69 -21.15
C LEU A 191 -26.53 -18.87 -20.36
N ASN A 192 -27.56 -18.12 -20.75
CA ASN A 192 -28.92 -18.33 -20.28
C ASN A 192 -29.90 -18.33 -21.47
N GLN A 193 -31.12 -18.85 -21.25
CA GLN A 193 -32.10 -18.99 -22.34
C GLN A 193 -32.53 -17.65 -22.93
N GLU A 194 -32.52 -16.58 -22.13
CA GLU A 194 -32.87 -15.23 -22.56
C GLU A 194 -31.83 -14.65 -23.55
N LEU A 195 -30.55 -14.93 -23.36
CA LEU A 195 -29.49 -14.52 -24.27
C LEU A 195 -29.54 -15.32 -25.58
N VAL A 196 -29.77 -16.63 -25.46
CA VAL A 196 -29.82 -17.55 -26.62
C VAL A 196 -30.89 -17.16 -27.63
N SER A 197 -32.02 -16.60 -27.19
CA SER A 197 -33.07 -16.15 -28.09
C SER A 197 -32.74 -14.86 -28.84
N LYS A 198 -31.78 -14.05 -28.34
CA LYS A 198 -31.48 -12.70 -28.87
C LYS A 198 -30.61 -12.68 -30.10
N HIS A 199 -29.68 -13.64 -30.27
CA HIS A 199 -28.71 -13.59 -31.37
C HIS A 199 -28.15 -14.97 -31.77
N GLU A 200 -27.75 -15.15 -33.04
CA GLU A 200 -27.18 -16.40 -33.53
C GLU A 200 -25.86 -16.76 -32.82
N TYR A 201 -25.07 -15.75 -32.46
CA TYR A 201 -23.86 -15.90 -31.62
C TYR A 201 -24.11 -16.80 -30.39
N PHE A 202 -25.13 -16.48 -29.60
CA PHE A 202 -25.45 -17.23 -28.37
C PHE A 202 -25.97 -18.64 -28.68
N LYS A 203 -26.68 -18.82 -29.80
CA LYS A 203 -27.14 -20.15 -30.25
C LYS A 203 -25.97 -21.04 -30.66
N VAL A 204 -24.96 -20.49 -31.33
CA VAL A 204 -23.74 -21.22 -31.69
C VAL A 204 -22.99 -21.65 -30.43
N LEU A 205 -22.81 -20.74 -29.46
CA LEU A 205 -22.18 -21.09 -28.19
C LEU A 205 -22.96 -22.17 -27.42
N GLN A 206 -24.30 -22.12 -27.42
CA GLN A 206 -25.12 -23.17 -26.81
C GLN A 206 -24.97 -24.53 -27.52
N LYS A 207 -24.91 -24.55 -28.85
CA LYS A 207 -24.66 -25.79 -29.62
C LYS A 207 -23.29 -26.38 -29.27
N ILE A 208 -22.26 -25.54 -29.18
CA ILE A 208 -20.90 -25.95 -28.78
C ILE A 208 -20.91 -26.49 -27.34
N GLN A 209 -21.51 -25.76 -26.39
CA GLN A 209 -21.62 -26.20 -25.00
C GLN A 209 -22.27 -27.57 -24.90
N LYS A 210 -23.42 -27.76 -25.56
CA LYS A 210 -24.14 -29.03 -25.55
C LYS A 210 -23.33 -30.16 -26.20
N ALA A 211 -22.82 -29.96 -27.41
CA ALA A 211 -22.04 -30.98 -28.11
C ALA A 211 -20.73 -31.34 -27.39
N HIS A 212 -20.10 -30.37 -26.72
CA HIS A 212 -18.92 -30.61 -25.90
C HIS A 212 -19.26 -31.43 -24.65
N SER A 213 -20.37 -31.14 -23.98
CA SER A 213 -20.88 -31.93 -22.86
C SER A 213 -21.29 -33.35 -23.29
N ASP A 214 -21.96 -33.49 -24.45
CA ASP A 214 -22.38 -34.79 -25.00
C ASP A 214 -21.17 -35.67 -25.37
N ASN A 215 -20.02 -35.06 -25.68
CA ASN A 215 -18.74 -35.73 -25.93
C ASN A 215 -17.86 -35.85 -24.67
N GLU A 216 -18.46 -35.79 -23.46
CA GLU A 216 -17.76 -35.94 -22.19
C GLU A 216 -16.58 -34.94 -22.02
N PHE A 217 -16.73 -33.75 -22.59
CA PHE A 217 -15.74 -32.67 -22.63
C PHE A 217 -14.46 -32.99 -23.42
N HIS A 218 -14.50 -33.96 -24.33
CA HIS A 218 -13.37 -34.25 -25.22
C HIS A 218 -13.53 -33.60 -26.61
N GLY A 219 -12.40 -33.42 -27.30
CA GLY A 219 -12.40 -32.98 -28.69
C GLY A 219 -12.95 -31.57 -28.93
N VAL A 220 -12.83 -30.66 -27.96
CA VAL A 220 -13.39 -29.29 -28.03
C VAL A 220 -13.07 -28.57 -29.34
N THR A 221 -11.84 -28.74 -29.86
CA THR A 221 -11.41 -28.14 -31.13
C THR A 221 -12.30 -28.62 -32.29
N ALA A 222 -12.59 -29.91 -32.39
CA ALA A 222 -13.43 -30.45 -33.45
C ALA A 222 -14.88 -29.95 -33.32
N VAL A 223 -15.40 -29.87 -32.08
CA VAL A 223 -16.73 -29.31 -31.81
C VAL A 223 -16.80 -27.85 -32.26
N ILE A 224 -15.83 -27.02 -31.89
CA ILE A 224 -15.76 -25.61 -32.30
C ILE A 224 -15.69 -25.48 -33.82
N HIS A 225 -14.86 -26.29 -34.49
CA HIS A 225 -14.68 -26.26 -35.94
C HIS A 225 -15.92 -26.69 -36.72
N HIS A 226 -16.79 -27.50 -36.10
CA HIS A 226 -18.05 -27.93 -36.68
C HIS A 226 -19.12 -26.83 -36.64
N TYR A 227 -19.17 -26.03 -35.56
CA TYR A 227 -20.19 -24.99 -35.38
C TYR A 227 -19.72 -23.56 -35.68
N SER A 228 -18.45 -23.33 -35.95
CA SER A 228 -17.87 -22.01 -36.23
C SER A 228 -16.73 -22.06 -37.24
N LYS A 229 -16.32 -20.90 -37.75
CA LYS A 229 -15.15 -20.76 -38.62
C LYS A 229 -13.82 -20.63 -37.86
N VAL A 230 -13.84 -20.67 -36.54
CA VAL A 230 -12.63 -20.58 -35.71
C VAL A 230 -11.75 -21.81 -35.96
N ARG A 231 -10.45 -21.59 -36.22
CA ARG A 231 -9.48 -22.66 -36.56
C ARG A 231 -8.38 -22.87 -35.53
N ASN A 232 -8.36 -22.07 -34.47
CA ASN A 232 -7.44 -22.23 -33.35
C ASN A 232 -7.63 -23.61 -32.69
N LYS A 233 -6.55 -24.12 -32.10
CA LYS A 233 -6.55 -25.37 -31.34
C LYS A 233 -6.73 -25.05 -29.86
N TYR A 234 -7.65 -25.75 -29.22
CA TYR A 234 -7.98 -25.62 -27.81
C TYR A 234 -8.01 -27.00 -27.15
N TYR A 235 -7.57 -27.02 -25.89
CA TYR A 235 -7.52 -28.21 -25.04
C TYR A 235 -8.23 -27.89 -23.72
N LEU A 236 -9.55 -27.87 -23.77
CA LEU A 236 -10.42 -27.63 -22.62
C LEU A 236 -11.25 -28.88 -22.41
N GLU A 237 -11.12 -29.48 -21.23
CA GLU A 237 -11.77 -30.73 -20.85
C GLU A 237 -12.71 -30.49 -19.67
N TYR A 238 -13.53 -29.44 -19.75
CA TYR A 238 -14.50 -29.07 -18.73
C TYR A 238 -15.71 -28.37 -19.35
N ASP A 239 -16.76 -28.21 -18.55
CA ASP A 239 -18.00 -27.60 -19.00
C ASP A 239 -17.84 -26.10 -19.31
N LEU A 240 -17.98 -25.75 -20.60
CA LEU A 240 -17.76 -24.40 -21.11
C LEU A 240 -19.00 -23.51 -20.94
N PHE A 241 -18.76 -22.20 -20.85
CA PHE A 241 -19.77 -21.14 -20.90
C PHE A 241 -20.82 -21.21 -19.78
N LYS A 242 -20.46 -21.82 -18.64
CA LYS A 242 -21.28 -21.83 -17.42
C LYS A 242 -21.24 -20.52 -16.64
N GLY A 243 -20.25 -19.68 -16.92
CA GLY A 243 -20.01 -18.44 -16.20
C GLY A 243 -19.11 -18.65 -14.99
N HIS A 244 -18.14 -17.75 -14.85
CA HIS A 244 -17.12 -17.82 -13.79
C HIS A 244 -17.26 -16.72 -12.72
N SER A 245 -18.35 -15.95 -12.75
CA SER A 245 -18.56 -14.80 -11.85
C SER A 245 -18.52 -15.15 -10.37
N SER A 246 -19.03 -16.32 -9.97
CA SER A 246 -19.02 -16.75 -8.56
C SER A 246 -17.61 -16.83 -7.97
N GLN A 247 -16.61 -17.21 -8.76
CA GLN A 247 -15.22 -17.33 -8.33
C GLN A 247 -14.41 -16.06 -8.67
N LEU A 248 -14.52 -15.58 -9.91
CA LEU A 248 -13.72 -14.45 -10.40
C LEU A 248 -14.16 -13.09 -9.84
N ALA A 249 -15.43 -12.90 -9.49
CA ALA A 249 -15.88 -11.62 -8.91
C ALA A 249 -15.17 -11.33 -7.58
N HIS A 250 -14.98 -12.35 -6.75
CA HIS A 250 -14.27 -12.21 -5.47
C HIS A 250 -12.80 -11.90 -5.71
N TYR A 251 -12.15 -12.64 -6.59
CA TYR A 251 -10.77 -12.40 -7.01
C TYR A 251 -10.52 -10.96 -7.47
N TYR A 252 -11.29 -10.46 -8.45
CA TYR A 252 -11.11 -9.12 -8.98
C TYR A 252 -11.45 -8.03 -7.97
N ARG A 253 -12.50 -8.21 -7.16
CA ARG A 253 -12.90 -7.24 -6.13
C ARG A 253 -11.83 -7.10 -5.06
N HIS A 254 -11.25 -8.20 -4.60
CA HIS A 254 -10.16 -8.17 -3.63
C HIS A 254 -8.93 -7.50 -4.21
N LEU A 255 -8.50 -7.90 -5.42
CA LEU A 255 -7.35 -7.30 -6.08
C LEU A 255 -7.52 -5.78 -6.24
N PHE A 256 -8.69 -5.34 -6.70
CA PHE A 256 -9.03 -3.92 -6.83
C PHE A 256 -9.01 -3.20 -5.48
N GLN A 257 -9.59 -3.81 -4.44
CA GLN A 257 -9.64 -3.20 -3.12
C GLN A 257 -8.26 -3.06 -2.48
N THR A 258 -7.36 -4.03 -2.69
CA THR A 258 -5.97 -3.94 -2.22
C THR A 258 -5.23 -2.79 -2.91
N VAL A 259 -5.40 -2.64 -4.23
CA VAL A 259 -4.81 -1.53 -4.97
C VAL A 259 -5.35 -0.20 -4.46
N LYS A 260 -6.68 -0.06 -4.40
CA LYS A 260 -7.36 1.14 -3.92
C LYS A 260 -6.95 1.51 -2.49
N PHE A 261 -6.79 0.53 -1.61
CA PHE A 261 -6.34 0.77 -0.23
C PHE A 261 -4.97 1.46 -0.19
N ILE A 262 -4.00 1.00 -0.97
CA ILE A 262 -2.65 1.60 -1.00
C ILE A 262 -2.69 2.97 -1.67
N VAL A 263 -3.34 3.08 -2.83
CA VAL A 263 -3.39 4.33 -3.61
C VAL A 263 -4.01 5.48 -2.79
N ASN A 264 -5.04 5.18 -2.01
CA ASN A 264 -5.77 6.17 -1.22
C ASN A 264 -5.08 6.58 0.09
N GLN A 265 -3.93 6.00 0.44
CA GLN A 265 -3.18 6.46 1.61
C GLN A 265 -2.66 7.88 1.40
N SER A 266 -2.63 8.69 2.46
CA SER A 266 -2.12 10.06 2.38
C SER A 266 -0.63 10.08 2.06
N ASP A 267 -0.17 11.10 1.31
CA ASP A 267 1.25 11.25 0.96
C ASP A 267 2.15 11.55 2.17
N ARG A 268 1.55 11.93 3.32
CA ARG A 268 2.24 12.02 4.61
C ARG A 268 2.66 10.63 5.13
N LEU A 269 1.86 9.61 4.85
CA LEU A 269 2.09 8.24 5.30
C LEU A 269 2.88 7.45 4.27
N LEU A 270 2.40 7.42 3.03
CA LEU A 270 3.03 6.72 1.91
C LEU A 270 3.26 7.68 0.75
N THR A 271 4.52 7.87 0.38
CA THR A 271 4.88 8.58 -0.85
C THR A 271 4.40 7.81 -2.09
N TYR A 272 4.45 8.44 -3.27
CA TYR A 272 4.13 7.74 -4.51
C TYR A 272 5.05 6.53 -4.74
N GLU A 273 6.35 6.68 -4.45
CA GLU A 273 7.34 5.61 -4.52
C GLU A 273 7.03 4.46 -3.55
N ASP A 274 6.59 4.77 -2.32
CA ASP A 274 6.17 3.73 -1.36
C ASP A 274 4.94 2.96 -1.89
N LYS A 275 3.93 3.69 -2.40
CA LYS A 275 2.73 3.09 -3.01
C LYS A 275 3.11 2.18 -4.18
N ARG A 276 4.01 2.63 -5.05
CA ARG A 276 4.57 1.85 -6.16
C ARG A 276 5.29 0.60 -5.68
N GLY A 277 6.05 0.68 -4.59
CA GLY A 277 6.69 -0.46 -3.95
C GLY A 277 5.70 -1.53 -3.55
N TYR A 278 4.66 -1.18 -2.78
CA TYR A 278 3.61 -2.12 -2.37
C TYR A 278 2.87 -2.75 -3.56
N LEU A 279 2.49 -1.94 -4.55
CA LEU A 279 1.76 -2.44 -5.71
C LEU A 279 2.63 -3.30 -6.64
N ARG A 280 3.95 -3.08 -6.66
CA ARG A 280 4.90 -3.99 -7.31
C ARG A 280 4.96 -5.35 -6.62
N ILE A 281 4.93 -5.40 -5.29
CA ILE A 281 4.85 -6.66 -4.52
C ILE A 281 3.54 -7.40 -4.81
N LEU A 282 2.42 -6.68 -4.86
CA LEU A 282 1.13 -7.27 -5.23
C LEU A 282 1.15 -7.80 -6.67
N ARG A 283 1.58 -6.98 -7.62
CA ARG A 283 1.68 -7.37 -9.04
C ARG A 283 2.59 -8.58 -9.24
N SER A 284 3.68 -8.71 -8.50
CA SER A 284 4.57 -9.87 -8.62
C SER A 284 3.91 -11.20 -8.21
N GLN A 285 2.73 -11.16 -7.59
CA GLN A 285 1.93 -12.35 -7.33
C GLN A 285 1.02 -12.73 -8.51
N LEU A 286 0.78 -11.83 -9.46
CA LEU A 286 -0.06 -12.08 -10.63
C LEU A 286 0.77 -12.76 -11.72
N SER A 287 0.31 -13.90 -12.22
CA SER A 287 0.81 -14.46 -13.48
C SER A 287 0.50 -13.53 -14.65
N ASN A 288 1.21 -13.71 -15.75
CA ASN A 288 0.96 -12.91 -16.95
C ASN A 288 -0.45 -13.17 -17.53
N GLN A 289 -0.96 -14.39 -17.39
CA GLN A 289 -2.33 -14.77 -17.72
C GLN A 289 -3.36 -14.06 -16.83
N GLU A 290 -3.09 -13.93 -15.53
CA GLU A 290 -3.93 -13.14 -14.62
C GLU A 290 -3.98 -11.67 -15.05
N GLN A 291 -2.85 -11.09 -15.47
CA GLN A 291 -2.79 -9.73 -16.00
C GLN A 291 -3.56 -9.59 -17.33
N ALA A 292 -3.49 -10.59 -18.22
CA ALA A 292 -4.27 -10.62 -19.46
C ALA A 292 -5.79 -10.71 -19.17
N MET A 293 -6.19 -11.56 -18.24
CA MET A 293 -7.58 -11.71 -17.83
C MET A 293 -8.11 -10.44 -17.14
N LEU A 294 -7.28 -9.80 -16.31
CA LEU A 294 -7.57 -8.49 -15.71
C LEU A 294 -7.74 -7.40 -16.78
N PHE A 295 -6.88 -7.39 -17.80
CA PHE A 295 -7.01 -6.49 -18.93
C PHE A 295 -8.31 -6.69 -19.70
N TYR A 296 -8.70 -7.94 -19.99
CA TYR A 296 -9.99 -8.22 -20.64
C TYR A 296 -11.17 -7.84 -19.77
N ASN A 297 -11.08 -8.07 -18.45
CA ASN A 297 -12.08 -7.62 -17.50
C ASN A 297 -12.26 -6.10 -17.56
N TRP A 298 -11.18 -5.33 -17.60
CA TRP A 298 -11.23 -3.89 -17.73
C TRP A 298 -11.72 -3.39 -19.09
N LEU A 299 -11.27 -4.03 -20.18
CA LEU A 299 -11.66 -3.65 -21.53
C LEU A 299 -13.15 -3.92 -21.76
N SER A 300 -13.69 -4.96 -21.12
CA SER A 300 -15.12 -5.16 -20.96
C SER A 300 -15.74 -4.14 -19.99
N LYS A 301 -17.07 -4.04 -19.92
CA LYS A 301 -17.71 -3.11 -18.97
C LYS A 301 -17.57 -3.52 -17.49
N PHE A 302 -17.14 -4.75 -17.19
CA PHE A 302 -17.12 -5.30 -15.83
C PHE A 302 -15.99 -4.73 -14.95
N GLY A 303 -14.86 -4.35 -15.54
CA GLY A 303 -13.67 -3.88 -14.85
C GLY A 303 -13.32 -2.42 -15.09
N HIS A 304 -14.25 -1.61 -15.62
CA HIS A 304 -14.01 -0.22 -16.03
C HIS A 304 -13.36 0.67 -14.94
N GLN A 305 -13.48 0.28 -13.66
CA GLN A 305 -12.90 1.03 -12.56
C GLN A 305 -11.36 0.99 -12.49
N TRP A 306 -10.70 0.08 -13.20
CA TRP A 306 -9.24 -0.05 -13.18
C TRP A 306 -8.50 1.09 -13.89
N GLU A 307 -9.04 1.56 -15.01
CA GLU A 307 -8.47 2.65 -15.81
C GLU A 307 -9.63 3.43 -16.46
N ASN A 308 -9.89 4.64 -15.99
CA ASN A 308 -10.95 5.53 -16.46
C ASN A 308 -10.57 6.99 -16.16
N GLU A 309 -11.53 7.93 -16.14
CA GLU A 309 -11.28 9.35 -15.88
C GLU A 309 -10.83 9.67 -14.44
N ILE A 310 -11.08 8.77 -13.49
CA ILE A 310 -10.83 8.94 -12.06
C ILE A 310 -9.66 8.08 -11.58
N ASN A 311 -9.66 6.80 -11.95
CA ASN A 311 -8.67 5.83 -11.51
C ASN A 311 -7.74 5.49 -12.68
N HIS A 312 -6.44 5.46 -12.41
CA HIS A 312 -5.39 5.20 -13.40
C HIS A 312 -4.48 4.05 -12.94
N PHE A 313 -5.05 2.95 -12.48
CA PHE A 313 -4.28 1.91 -11.79
C PHE A 313 -3.37 1.12 -12.73
N PHE A 314 -3.78 0.96 -13.99
CA PHE A 314 -2.93 0.31 -14.98
C PHE A 314 -1.75 1.19 -15.36
N THR A 315 -2.01 2.47 -15.59
CA THR A 315 -0.99 3.44 -16.00
C THR A 315 -0.15 3.95 -14.83
N ASP A 316 -0.70 4.71 -13.88
CA ASP A 316 0.05 5.33 -12.78
C ASP A 316 0.70 4.31 -11.84
N TYR A 317 0.18 3.09 -11.74
CA TYR A 317 0.68 2.07 -10.82
C TYR A 317 1.16 0.77 -11.48
N ARG A 318 1.18 0.70 -12.82
CA ARG A 318 1.81 -0.38 -13.59
C ARG A 318 1.22 -1.76 -13.25
N MET A 319 -0.07 -1.84 -12.93
CA MET A 319 -0.69 -3.09 -12.46
C MET A 319 -0.72 -4.22 -13.49
N ILE A 320 -0.59 -3.90 -14.79
CA ILE A 320 -0.53 -4.85 -15.90
C ILE A 320 0.82 -4.79 -16.67
N HIS A 321 1.90 -4.41 -15.97
CA HIS A 321 3.20 -4.16 -16.58
C HIS A 321 3.83 -5.38 -17.28
N ASN A 322 3.52 -6.61 -16.88
CA ASN A 322 4.07 -7.82 -17.52
C ASN A 322 3.21 -8.31 -18.70
N LEU A 323 2.18 -7.55 -19.08
CA LEU A 323 1.34 -7.85 -20.23
C LEU A 323 2.02 -7.45 -21.54
N TYR A 324 1.96 -8.32 -22.54
CA TYR A 324 2.47 -8.06 -23.89
C TYR A 324 1.48 -8.57 -24.95
N ASP A 325 1.54 -8.00 -26.16
CA ASP A 325 0.55 -8.20 -27.21
C ASP A 325 0.29 -9.67 -27.57
N ALA A 326 1.31 -10.53 -27.55
CA ALA A 326 1.15 -11.95 -27.89
C ALA A 326 0.33 -12.74 -26.86
N MET A 327 0.04 -12.15 -25.70
CA MET A 327 -0.90 -12.72 -24.73
C MET A 327 -2.35 -12.33 -25.01
N LEU A 328 -2.57 -11.39 -25.93
CA LEU A 328 -3.89 -10.90 -26.27
C LEU A 328 -4.37 -11.49 -27.59
N VAL A 329 -5.67 -11.40 -27.84
CA VAL A 329 -6.23 -11.68 -29.17
C VAL A 329 -5.57 -10.76 -30.20
N PRO A 330 -5.20 -11.25 -31.40
CA PRO A 330 -4.26 -10.57 -32.30
C PRO A 330 -4.64 -9.13 -32.70
N GLU A 331 -5.93 -8.83 -32.69
CA GLU A 331 -6.51 -7.53 -33.04
C GLU A 331 -6.23 -6.46 -31.98
N ILE A 332 -5.95 -6.86 -30.73
CA ILE A 332 -5.69 -5.93 -29.64
C ILE A 332 -4.19 -5.68 -29.53
N LYS A 333 -3.82 -4.41 -29.69
CA LYS A 333 -2.47 -3.91 -29.51
C LYS A 333 -2.43 -2.91 -28.36
N LEU A 334 -1.54 -3.14 -27.40
CA LEU A 334 -1.43 -2.31 -26.20
C LEU A 334 -1.03 -0.88 -26.56
N ASN A 335 -0.05 -0.72 -27.44
CA ASN A 335 0.47 0.57 -27.90
C ASN A 335 -0.55 1.39 -28.73
N GLU A 336 -1.62 0.79 -29.23
CA GLU A 336 -2.66 1.50 -30.00
C GLU A 336 -3.76 2.09 -29.10
N ARG A 337 -3.87 1.63 -27.84
CA ARG A 337 -4.89 2.07 -26.89
C ARG A 337 -4.69 3.54 -26.48
N LYS A 338 -5.77 4.33 -26.54
CA LYS A 338 -5.74 5.75 -26.19
C LYS A 338 -5.46 5.96 -24.71
N GLU A 339 -6.02 5.08 -23.88
CA GLU A 339 -5.90 5.09 -22.41
C GLU A 339 -4.45 4.90 -21.95
N PHE A 340 -3.59 4.30 -22.78
CA PHE A 340 -2.17 4.06 -22.48
C PHE A 340 -1.22 5.07 -23.14
N LYS A 341 -1.75 6.02 -23.93
CA LYS A 341 -0.97 7.08 -24.61
C LYS A 341 -0.90 8.40 -23.83
N ARG A 342 -1.51 8.44 -22.66
CA ARG A 342 -1.53 9.62 -21.78
C ARG A 342 -0.21 9.77 -21.03
N ASP A 343 -0.01 10.95 -20.47
CA ASP A 343 0.99 11.14 -19.42
C ASP A 343 0.56 10.39 -18.15
N PHE A 344 1.49 9.66 -17.55
CA PHE A 344 1.30 8.91 -16.31
C PHE A 344 2.43 9.20 -15.32
N LEU A 345 2.16 9.01 -14.03
CA LEU A 345 3.12 9.27 -12.96
C LEU A 345 4.36 8.38 -13.07
N THR A 346 5.56 8.86 -12.75
CA THR A 346 6.81 8.06 -12.77
C THR A 346 7.59 8.23 -11.47
N GLU A 347 8.34 7.20 -11.06
CA GLU A 347 9.16 7.25 -9.84
C GLU A 347 10.35 8.23 -10.01
N LYS A 348 10.60 9.07 -9.00
CA LYS A 348 11.71 10.03 -9.05
C LYS A 348 13.06 9.30 -9.08
N GLY A 349 13.95 9.71 -9.99
CA GLY A 349 15.32 9.19 -10.06
C GLY A 349 15.49 7.87 -10.82
N ARG A 350 14.42 7.33 -11.44
CA ARG A 350 14.54 6.26 -12.43
C ARG A 350 14.86 6.83 -13.81
N SER A 351 15.87 6.28 -14.49
CA SER A 351 16.22 6.63 -15.87
C SER A 351 15.21 6.10 -16.88
N GLN A 352 14.62 4.93 -16.60
CA GLN A 352 13.56 4.29 -17.37
C GLN A 352 12.49 3.77 -16.40
N ASP A 353 11.23 4.09 -16.67
CA ASP A 353 10.06 3.62 -15.90
C ASP A 353 8.88 3.36 -16.84
N PRO A 354 9.04 2.42 -17.81
CA PRO A 354 8.04 2.18 -18.84
C PRO A 354 6.71 1.67 -18.27
N LEU A 355 5.67 1.74 -19.10
CA LEU A 355 4.36 1.24 -18.75
C LEU A 355 4.36 -0.29 -18.81
N PHE A 356 4.98 -0.87 -19.83
CA PHE A 356 5.09 -2.31 -20.02
C PHE A 356 6.54 -2.78 -20.05
N GLU A 357 6.80 -3.96 -19.51
CA GLU A 357 8.15 -4.54 -19.41
C GLU A 357 8.81 -4.74 -20.78
N TYR A 358 8.03 -5.07 -21.81
CA TYR A 358 8.56 -5.30 -23.15
C TYR A 358 9.10 -4.02 -23.83
N GLU A 359 8.77 -2.84 -23.30
CA GLU A 359 9.29 -1.57 -23.81
C GLU A 359 10.79 -1.41 -23.50
N ASP A 360 11.30 -2.13 -22.48
CA ASP A 360 12.72 -2.19 -22.13
C ASP A 360 13.52 -3.25 -22.93
N TRP A 361 12.86 -4.06 -23.76
CA TRP A 361 13.53 -5.16 -24.49
C TRP A 361 14.30 -4.68 -25.73
N ASN A 362 14.22 -3.40 -26.07
CA ASN A 362 14.79 -2.81 -27.29
C ASN A 362 16.09 -2.06 -27.06
#